data_AF-U2J4U8-F1
#
_entry.id   AF-U2J4U8-F1
#
_cell.length_a   1.000
_cell.length_b   1.000
_cell.length_c   1.000
_cell.angle_alpha   90.00
_cell.angle_beta   90.00
_cell.angle_gamma   90.00
#
_symmetry.space_group_name_H-M   'P 1'
#
loop_
_entity.id
_entity.type
_entity.pdbx_description
1 polymer ?
#
loop_
_entity_poly.entity_id
_entity_poly.type
_entity_poly.pdbx_seq_one_letter_code
_entity_poly.pdbx_strand_id
1 'polypeptide(L)'
;MKEPEIDPRKKEYILKFVTALIEFIKANDIEVGSVSKKIDEIEALFKGKKYLFGKLFYNLYKEYGFDLNSFCKSVFIASKAKMIISSTDSTNRLTLLLSPFLNSQKTFYASADIEKTRFSRILKLGRLDEIYADEVYGIAVAIGVEPLVLFEHFFEEAKHTTYDLALKILELYVPKEEDQSQKDTIKDTINLSPNQERILQEIIKNKYTTVEKLSAAVGINSANIQKNIKKLKDAGLIKHIGPTKGGHWEVIQK
;
A
#
# COMPACT_ATOMS: atom_id res chain seq x y z
N MET A 1 -42.55 16.38 0.54
CA MET A 1 -41.29 16.35 -0.24
C MET A 1 -41.58 15.67 -1.57
N LYS A 2 -41.32 16.33 -2.71
CA LYS A 2 -41.37 15.66 -4.01
C LYS A 2 -40.24 14.61 -4.04
N GLU A 3 -40.56 13.37 -4.43
CA GLU A 3 -39.51 12.36 -4.67
C GLU A 3 -38.52 12.95 -5.68
N PRO A 4 -37.20 12.82 -5.45
CA PRO A 4 -36.20 13.34 -6.38
C PRO A 4 -36.40 12.70 -7.76
N GLU A 5 -36.28 13.52 -8.80
CA GLU A 5 -36.45 13.07 -10.18
C GLU A 5 -35.44 11.95 -10.48
N ILE A 6 -35.98 10.78 -10.84
CA ILE A 6 -35.17 9.58 -11.05
C ILE A 6 -34.44 9.72 -12.39
N ASP A 7 -33.10 9.78 -12.34
CA ASP A 7 -32.24 9.71 -13.52
C ASP A 7 -32.72 8.56 -14.44
N PRO A 8 -33.20 8.85 -15.67
CA PRO A 8 -33.80 7.87 -16.56
C PRO A 8 -32.92 6.63 -16.79
N ARG A 9 -31.59 6.79 -16.78
CA ARG A 9 -30.63 5.71 -16.98
C ARG A 9 -30.66 4.68 -15.86
N LYS A 10 -30.94 5.12 -14.63
CA LYS A 10 -31.04 4.23 -13.45
C LYS A 10 -32.28 3.34 -13.52
N LYS A 11 -33.31 3.74 -14.28
CA LYS A 11 -34.51 2.92 -14.50
C LYS A 11 -34.24 1.70 -15.38
N GLU A 12 -33.24 1.79 -16.27
CA GLU A 12 -32.87 0.69 -17.18
C GLU A 12 -32.01 -0.39 -16.52
N TYR A 13 -31.33 -0.10 -15.40
CA TYR A 13 -30.40 -1.05 -14.78
C TYR A 13 -31.07 -2.31 -14.25
N ILE A 14 -32.29 -2.22 -13.72
CA ILE A 14 -33.04 -3.40 -13.29
C ILE A 14 -33.31 -4.30 -14.48
N LEU A 15 -33.85 -3.73 -15.57
CA LEU A 15 -34.18 -4.50 -16.78
C LEU A 15 -32.92 -5.17 -17.33
N LYS A 16 -31.83 -4.43 -17.52
CA LYS A 16 -30.55 -4.97 -18.04
C LYS A 16 -29.98 -6.06 -17.14
N PHE A 17 -30.03 -5.88 -15.82
CA PHE A 17 -29.54 -6.87 -14.86
C PHE A 17 -30.37 -8.15 -14.89
N VAL A 18 -31.70 -8.03 -14.85
CA VAL A 18 -32.61 -9.18 -14.89
C VAL A 18 -32.43 -9.96 -16.18
N THR A 19 -32.37 -9.29 -17.34
CA THR A 19 -32.12 -9.96 -18.62
C THR A 19 -30.79 -10.72 -18.62
N ALA A 20 -29.70 -10.07 -18.22
CA ALA A 20 -28.37 -10.71 -18.19
C ALA A 20 -28.32 -11.90 -17.21
N LEU A 21 -28.98 -11.79 -16.05
CA LEU A 21 -29.03 -12.87 -15.06
C LEU A 21 -29.83 -14.07 -15.57
N ILE A 22 -30.97 -13.82 -16.23
CA ILE A 22 -31.79 -14.88 -16.84
C ILE A 22 -31.01 -15.60 -17.94
N GLU A 23 -30.29 -14.87 -18.81
CA GLU A 23 -29.44 -15.47 -19.85
C GLU A 23 -28.34 -16.34 -19.24
N PHE A 24 -27.70 -15.87 -18.17
CA PHE A 24 -26.69 -16.64 -17.45
C PHE A 24 -27.27 -17.93 -16.85
N ILE A 25 -28.44 -17.87 -16.21
CA ILE A 25 -29.08 -19.05 -15.62
C ILE A 25 -29.43 -20.07 -16.71
N LYS A 26 -30.02 -19.61 -17.82
CA LYS A 26 -30.35 -20.47 -18.97
C LYS A 26 -29.12 -21.16 -19.57
N ALA A 27 -27.95 -20.51 -19.52
CA ALA A 27 -26.71 -21.05 -20.07
C ALA A 27 -26.00 -22.05 -19.13
N ASN A 28 -26.27 -22.01 -17.82
CA ASN A 28 -25.51 -22.77 -16.81
C ASN A 28 -26.33 -23.86 -16.08
N ASP A 29 -27.65 -23.87 -16.19
CA ASP A 29 -28.50 -24.94 -15.64
C ASP A 29 -29.01 -25.88 -16.75
N ILE A 30 -28.94 -27.19 -16.51
CA ILE A 30 -29.28 -28.24 -17.49
C ILE A 30 -30.77 -28.68 -17.39
N GLU A 31 -31.42 -28.45 -16.25
CA GLU A 31 -32.82 -28.86 -16.01
C GLU A 31 -33.84 -27.74 -16.32
N VAL A 32 -34.60 -27.91 -17.40
CA VAL A 32 -35.59 -26.93 -17.90
C VAL A 32 -36.65 -26.53 -16.85
N GLY A 33 -37.12 -27.48 -16.03
CA GLY A 33 -38.11 -27.21 -14.97
C GLY A 33 -37.55 -26.38 -13.79
N SER A 34 -36.27 -26.58 -13.46
CA SER A 34 -35.55 -25.81 -12.43
C SER A 34 -35.26 -24.38 -12.90
N VAL A 35 -34.91 -24.21 -14.18
CA VAL A 35 -34.65 -22.91 -14.80
C VAL A 35 -35.90 -22.02 -14.78
N SER A 36 -37.07 -22.53 -15.17
CA SER A 36 -38.30 -21.73 -15.21
C SER A 36 -38.65 -21.16 -13.83
N LYS A 37 -38.55 -21.99 -12.79
CA LYS A 37 -38.84 -21.57 -11.41
C LYS A 37 -37.89 -20.47 -10.91
N LYS A 38 -36.58 -20.61 -11.19
CA LYS A 38 -35.56 -19.60 -10.85
C LYS A 38 -35.83 -18.26 -11.54
N ILE A 39 -36.27 -18.30 -12.79
CA ILE A 39 -36.63 -17.09 -13.55
C ILE A 39 -37.83 -16.39 -12.90
N ASP A 40 -38.90 -17.13 -12.57
CA ASP A 40 -40.10 -16.57 -11.93
C ASP A 40 -39.78 -15.90 -10.59
N GLU A 41 -38.89 -16.52 -9.79
CA GLU A 41 -38.42 -15.99 -8.52
C GLU A 41 -37.65 -14.66 -8.69
N ILE A 42 -36.79 -14.56 -9.71
CA ILE A 42 -36.04 -13.34 -10.03
C ILE A 42 -36.98 -12.22 -10.49
N GLU A 43 -37.91 -12.52 -11.38
CA GLU A 43 -38.88 -11.52 -11.86
C GLU A 43 -39.75 -10.99 -10.70
N ALA A 44 -40.20 -11.88 -9.82
CA ALA A 44 -40.93 -11.50 -8.61
C ALA A 44 -40.07 -10.63 -7.66
N LEU A 45 -38.78 -10.97 -7.50
CA LEU A 45 -37.85 -10.24 -6.64
C LEU A 45 -37.66 -8.79 -7.09
N PHE A 46 -37.70 -8.50 -8.40
CA PHE A 46 -37.53 -7.16 -8.94
C PHE A 46 -38.84 -6.40 -9.21
N LYS A 47 -39.99 -7.06 -9.11
CA LYS A 47 -41.31 -6.46 -9.35
C LYS A 47 -41.55 -5.22 -8.48
N GLY A 48 -41.88 -4.10 -9.12
CA GLY A 48 -42.19 -2.84 -8.45
C GLY A 48 -40.98 -2.08 -7.86
N LYS A 49 -39.76 -2.60 -7.99
CA LYS A 49 -38.56 -1.88 -7.53
C LYS A 49 -38.20 -0.75 -8.50
N LYS A 50 -37.90 0.43 -7.94
CA LYS A 50 -37.46 1.61 -8.70
C LYS A 50 -35.94 1.64 -8.94
N TYR A 51 -35.15 0.93 -8.12
CA TYR A 51 -33.68 0.92 -8.17
C TYR A 51 -33.09 -0.48 -7.97
N LEU A 52 -31.98 -0.74 -8.65
CA LEU A 52 -31.13 -1.89 -8.36
C LEU A 52 -30.25 -1.58 -7.15
N PHE A 53 -30.57 -2.18 -6.01
CA PHE A 53 -29.80 -1.97 -4.77
C PHE A 53 -28.53 -2.83 -4.77
N GLY A 54 -27.40 -2.23 -4.39
CA GLY A 54 -26.09 -2.92 -4.40
C GLY A 54 -26.05 -4.19 -3.54
N LYS A 55 -26.72 -4.19 -2.37
CA LYS A 55 -26.80 -5.39 -1.51
C LYS A 55 -27.56 -6.54 -2.19
N LEU A 56 -28.66 -6.23 -2.86
CA LEU A 56 -29.45 -7.22 -3.60
C LEU A 56 -28.66 -7.81 -4.77
N PHE A 57 -28.00 -6.93 -5.54
CA PHE A 57 -27.11 -7.30 -6.64
C PHE A 57 -25.97 -8.23 -6.16
N TYR A 58 -25.31 -7.89 -5.05
CA TYR A 58 -24.23 -8.70 -4.50
C TYR A 58 -24.69 -10.06 -3.95
N ASN A 59 -25.86 -10.11 -3.32
CA ASN A 59 -26.43 -11.37 -2.85
C ASN A 59 -26.71 -12.33 -4.01
N LEU A 60 -27.28 -11.83 -5.12
CA LEU A 60 -27.53 -12.63 -6.32
C LEU A 60 -26.22 -13.10 -6.96
N TYR A 61 -25.17 -12.27 -6.95
CA TYR A 61 -23.83 -12.73 -7.33
C TYR A 61 -23.36 -13.91 -6.47
N LYS A 62 -23.51 -13.82 -5.14
CA LYS A 62 -23.11 -14.90 -4.23
C LYS A 62 -23.92 -16.18 -4.43
N GLU A 63 -25.19 -16.05 -4.79
CA GLU A 63 -26.10 -17.16 -5.01
C GLU A 63 -25.86 -17.87 -6.35
N TYR A 64 -25.67 -17.11 -7.45
CA TYR A 64 -25.59 -17.66 -8.80
C TYR A 64 -24.16 -17.76 -9.35
N GLY A 65 -23.18 -17.11 -8.73
CA GLY A 65 -21.76 -17.25 -9.07
C GLY A 65 -21.33 -16.68 -10.43
N PHE A 66 -22.08 -15.74 -11.01
CA PHE A 66 -21.73 -15.10 -12.27
C PHE A 66 -20.48 -14.20 -12.16
N ASP A 67 -19.78 -13.96 -13.28
CA ASP A 67 -18.67 -13.01 -13.31
C ASP A 67 -19.17 -11.58 -13.09
N LEU A 68 -18.94 -11.09 -11.87
CA LEU A 68 -19.36 -9.77 -11.41
C LEU A 68 -18.82 -8.64 -12.31
N ASN A 69 -17.60 -8.77 -12.83
CA ASN A 69 -16.98 -7.73 -13.64
C ASN A 69 -17.64 -7.62 -15.00
N SER A 70 -17.89 -8.76 -15.67
CA SER A 70 -18.60 -8.80 -16.94
C SER A 70 -20.04 -8.31 -16.80
N PHE A 71 -20.73 -8.70 -15.71
CA PHE A 71 -22.08 -8.21 -15.40
C PHE A 71 -22.12 -6.70 -15.16
N CYS A 72 -21.17 -6.15 -14.40
CA CYS A 72 -21.08 -4.70 -14.19
C CYS A 72 -20.93 -3.94 -15.52
N LYS A 73 -20.12 -4.46 -16.45
CA LYS A 73 -19.92 -3.84 -17.77
C LYS A 73 -21.17 -3.88 -18.65
N SER A 74 -21.92 -4.98 -18.65
CA SER A 74 -23.15 -5.11 -19.45
C SER A 74 -24.31 -4.31 -18.87
N VAL A 75 -24.49 -4.34 -17.54
CA VAL A 75 -25.62 -3.71 -16.84
C VAL A 75 -25.44 -2.20 -16.71
N PHE A 76 -24.25 -1.74 -16.33
CA PHE A 76 -23.98 -0.33 -16.04
C PHE A 76 -23.40 0.43 -17.24
N ILE A 77 -23.60 -0.06 -18.46
CA ILE A 77 -23.07 0.56 -19.69
C ILE A 77 -23.53 2.03 -19.88
N ALA A 78 -24.72 2.38 -19.39
CA ALA A 78 -25.24 3.75 -19.44
C ALA A 78 -24.69 4.68 -18.33
N SER A 79 -23.82 4.15 -17.46
CA SER A 79 -23.19 4.91 -16.39
C SER A 79 -22.32 6.02 -16.99
N LYS A 80 -22.46 7.23 -16.46
CA LYS A 80 -21.54 8.34 -16.75
C LYS A 80 -20.30 8.29 -15.85
N ALA A 81 -20.17 7.23 -15.03
CA ALA A 81 -18.98 7.03 -14.23
C ALA A 81 -17.79 6.96 -15.18
N LYS A 82 -16.89 7.94 -15.03
CA LYS A 82 -15.59 7.92 -15.66
C LYS A 82 -14.61 7.57 -14.55
N MET A 83 -13.56 6.85 -14.91
CA MET A 83 -12.40 6.79 -14.04
C MET A 83 -12.01 8.23 -13.70
N ILE A 84 -11.79 8.52 -12.42
CA ILE A 84 -11.17 9.79 -12.04
C ILE A 84 -9.76 9.74 -12.60
N ILE A 85 -9.58 10.37 -13.75
CA ILE A 85 -8.27 10.78 -14.21
C ILE A 85 -8.01 12.03 -13.38
N SER A 86 -7.43 11.87 -12.20
CA SER A 86 -6.63 12.97 -11.64
C SER A 86 -5.74 13.42 -12.79
N SER A 87 -5.83 14.69 -13.19
CA SER A 87 -4.99 15.25 -14.25
C SER A 87 -3.54 15.34 -13.76
N THR A 88 -2.93 14.18 -13.55
CA THR A 88 -1.60 13.92 -14.04
C THR A 88 -1.83 13.30 -15.39
N ASP A 89 -2.12 14.14 -16.40
CA ASP A 89 -2.24 13.76 -17.81
C ASP A 89 -0.85 13.43 -18.36
N SER A 90 -0.15 12.57 -17.64
CA SER A 90 1.25 12.33 -17.78
C SER A 90 1.46 10.83 -17.82
N THR A 91 1.85 10.34 -19.00
CA THR A 91 2.63 9.10 -19.14
C THR A 91 3.93 9.15 -18.31
N ASN A 92 4.27 10.31 -17.76
CA ASN A 92 5.37 10.52 -16.84
C ASN A 92 5.19 9.71 -15.55
N ARG A 93 5.98 8.65 -15.42
CA ARG A 93 6.07 7.78 -14.24
C ARG A 93 6.37 8.57 -12.96
N LEU A 94 7.16 9.65 -13.05
CA LEU A 94 7.48 10.52 -11.91
C LEU A 94 6.25 11.23 -11.35
N THR A 95 5.44 11.83 -12.22
CA THR A 95 4.26 12.58 -11.80
C THR A 95 3.20 11.66 -11.20
N LEU A 96 3.05 10.44 -11.74
CA LEU A 96 2.17 9.42 -11.15
C LEU A 96 2.63 9.02 -9.75
N LEU A 97 3.93 8.74 -9.58
CA LEU A 97 4.52 8.40 -8.28
C LEU A 97 4.33 9.50 -7.24
N LEU A 98 4.55 10.76 -7.63
CA LEU A 98 4.52 11.89 -6.72
C LEU A 98 3.12 12.45 -6.48
N SER A 99 2.14 12.11 -7.32
CA SER A 99 0.76 12.63 -7.25
C SER A 99 0.14 12.61 -5.84
N PRO A 100 0.34 11.59 -4.98
CA PRO A 100 -0.22 11.59 -3.62
C PRO A 100 0.45 12.62 -2.68
N PHE A 101 1.68 13.03 -2.97
CA PHE A 101 2.53 13.88 -2.14
C PHE A 101 2.54 15.35 -2.58
N LEU A 102 2.02 15.66 -3.78
CA LEU A 102 2.05 17.01 -4.38
C LEU A 102 0.94 17.96 -3.90
N ASN A 103 0.22 17.65 -2.81
CA ASN A 103 -0.83 18.50 -2.21
C ASN A 103 -0.35 19.93 -1.90
N SER A 104 0.97 20.13 -1.71
CA SER A 104 1.65 21.43 -1.79
C SER A 104 2.97 21.26 -2.53
N GLN A 105 2.98 21.48 -3.86
CA GLN A 105 4.20 21.42 -4.67
C GLN A 105 5.35 22.26 -4.09
N LYS A 106 5.03 23.39 -3.42
CA LYS A 106 6.00 24.27 -2.76
C LYS A 106 6.80 23.57 -1.66
N THR A 107 6.12 22.80 -0.82
CA THR A 107 6.77 22.09 0.28
C THR A 107 7.64 20.96 -0.27
N PHE A 108 7.17 20.27 -1.31
CA PHE A 108 7.82 19.10 -1.85
C PHE A 108 9.20 19.38 -2.46
N TYR A 109 9.31 20.32 -3.42
CA TYR A 109 10.62 20.58 -4.04
C TYR A 109 11.63 21.17 -3.04
N ALA A 110 11.16 21.91 -2.03
CA ALA A 110 12.02 22.40 -0.96
C ALA A 110 12.55 21.25 -0.09
N SER A 111 11.73 20.24 0.19
CA SER A 111 12.15 19.03 0.91
C SER A 111 13.05 18.13 0.07
N ALA A 112 12.88 18.10 -1.25
CA ALA A 112 13.73 17.34 -2.17
C ALA A 112 15.03 18.07 -2.55
N ASP A 113 15.24 19.29 -2.05
CA ASP A 113 16.35 20.17 -2.42
C ASP A 113 16.47 20.45 -3.93
N ILE A 114 15.33 20.60 -4.60
CA ILE A 114 15.25 20.88 -6.05
C ILE A 114 14.71 22.29 -6.27
N GLU A 115 15.37 23.05 -7.13
CA GLU A 115 14.92 24.38 -7.53
C GLU A 115 13.54 24.33 -8.20
N LYS A 116 12.62 25.23 -7.82
CA LYS A 116 11.22 25.18 -8.22
C LYS A 116 11.00 25.08 -9.73
N THR A 117 11.71 25.89 -10.53
CA THR A 117 11.53 25.89 -11.99
C THR A 117 12.11 24.62 -12.61
N ARG A 118 13.21 24.10 -12.06
CA ARG A 118 13.77 22.79 -12.40
C ARG A 118 12.80 21.64 -12.09
N PHE A 119 12.26 21.57 -10.87
CA PHE A 119 11.28 20.56 -10.48
C PHE A 119 10.02 20.57 -11.37
N SER A 120 9.50 21.76 -11.67
CA SER A 120 8.33 21.93 -12.55
C SER A 120 8.59 21.44 -13.98
N ARG A 121 9.82 21.63 -14.49
CA ARG A 121 10.24 21.18 -15.81
C ARG A 121 10.36 19.66 -15.87
N ILE A 122 10.96 19.04 -14.85
CA ILE A 122 11.12 17.58 -14.74
C ILE A 122 9.74 16.90 -14.70
N LEU A 123 8.80 17.41 -13.88
CA LEU A 123 7.43 16.88 -13.81
C LEU A 123 6.66 17.03 -15.13
N LYS A 124 6.84 18.14 -15.84
CA LYS A 124 6.13 18.40 -17.10
C LYS A 124 6.66 17.58 -18.28
N LEU A 125 7.98 17.42 -18.37
CA LEU A 125 8.62 16.76 -19.52
C LEU A 125 8.63 15.23 -19.40
N GLY A 126 8.70 14.69 -18.17
CA GLY A 126 8.71 13.24 -17.94
C GLY A 126 9.85 12.47 -18.55
N ARG A 127 10.93 13.19 -18.85
CA ARG A 127 12.20 12.65 -19.30
C ARG A 127 13.03 12.26 -18.10
N LEU A 128 12.82 11.03 -17.63
CA LEU A 128 13.62 10.46 -16.55
C LEU A 128 15.10 10.35 -16.95
N ASP A 129 15.42 10.24 -18.24
CA ASP A 129 16.79 10.28 -18.76
C ASP A 129 17.54 11.61 -18.50
N GLU A 130 16.82 12.69 -18.16
CA GLU A 130 17.41 14.02 -17.91
C GLU A 130 17.47 14.39 -16.41
N ILE A 131 16.91 13.57 -15.51
CA ILE A 131 16.95 13.83 -14.07
C ILE A 131 18.33 13.50 -13.49
N TYR A 132 18.88 14.38 -12.63
CA TYR A 132 20.17 14.11 -12.02
C TYR A 132 20.06 13.15 -10.83
N ALA A 133 21.15 12.45 -10.54
CA ALA A 133 21.18 11.46 -9.47
C ALA A 133 20.89 12.07 -8.08
N ASP A 134 21.40 13.27 -7.79
CA ASP A 134 21.11 14.00 -6.56
C ASP A 134 19.64 14.38 -6.44
N GLU A 135 18.95 14.67 -7.55
CA GLU A 135 17.51 14.96 -7.56
C GLU A 135 16.67 13.70 -7.33
N VAL A 136 17.07 12.57 -7.91
CA VAL A 136 16.43 11.27 -7.63
C VAL A 136 16.60 10.93 -6.14
N TYR A 137 17.81 11.12 -5.61
CA TYR A 137 18.07 10.96 -4.18
C TYR A 137 17.20 11.89 -3.32
N GLY A 138 17.14 13.19 -3.65
CA GLY A 138 16.33 14.17 -2.92
C GLY A 138 14.84 13.84 -2.94
N ILE A 139 14.33 13.38 -4.08
CA ILE A 139 12.93 12.92 -4.21
C ILE A 139 12.70 11.69 -3.34
N ALA A 140 13.60 10.71 -3.35
CA ALA A 140 13.50 9.50 -2.53
C ALA A 140 13.41 9.85 -1.04
N VAL A 141 14.28 10.76 -0.57
CA VAL A 141 14.26 11.27 0.81
C VAL A 141 12.95 11.99 1.11
N ALA A 142 12.46 12.85 0.21
CA ALA A 142 11.23 13.62 0.42
C ALA A 142 9.96 12.76 0.52
N ILE A 143 9.92 11.61 -0.16
CA ILE A 143 8.82 10.62 -0.06
C ILE A 143 9.08 9.50 0.96
N GLY A 144 10.24 9.50 1.62
CA GLY A 144 10.61 8.50 2.61
C GLY A 144 10.93 7.11 2.03
N VAL A 145 11.41 7.03 0.78
CA VAL A 145 11.77 5.78 0.09
C VAL A 145 13.28 5.63 0.04
N GLU A 146 13.75 4.38 0.10
CA GLU A 146 15.17 4.07 -0.10
C GLU A 146 15.63 4.54 -1.50
N PRO A 147 16.75 5.28 -1.61
CA PRO A 147 17.20 5.82 -2.89
C PRO A 147 17.31 4.75 -3.99
N LEU A 148 17.95 3.62 -3.70
CA LEU A 148 18.14 2.53 -4.67
C LEU A 148 16.81 2.07 -5.30
N VAL A 149 15.76 1.94 -4.48
CA VAL A 149 14.42 1.54 -4.94
C VAL A 149 13.83 2.57 -5.91
N LEU A 150 14.06 3.85 -5.68
CA LEU A 150 13.60 4.90 -6.59
C LEU A 150 14.42 4.95 -7.88
N PHE A 151 15.73 4.75 -7.80
CA PHE A 151 16.61 4.64 -8.97
C PHE A 151 16.21 3.46 -9.86
N GLU A 152 16.02 2.27 -9.28
CA GLU A 152 15.56 1.09 -10.03
C GLU A 152 14.20 1.34 -10.67
N HIS A 153 13.26 2.02 -10.00
CA HIS A 153 11.97 2.32 -10.61
C HIS A 153 12.03 3.29 -11.78
N PHE A 154 12.91 4.30 -11.71
CA PHE A 154 13.04 5.28 -12.79
C PHE A 154 13.83 4.74 -13.98
N PHE A 155 14.83 3.89 -13.74
CA PHE A 155 15.81 3.54 -14.76
C PHE A 155 15.87 2.05 -15.12
N GLU A 156 15.29 1.15 -14.31
CA GLU A 156 15.12 -0.27 -14.67
C GLU A 156 13.64 -0.55 -15.03
N GLU A 157 13.38 -1.06 -16.23
CA GLU A 157 12.01 -1.13 -16.76
C GLU A 157 11.07 -2.14 -16.06
N ALA A 158 11.51 -3.02 -15.16
CA ALA A 158 10.69 -4.20 -14.85
C ALA A 158 10.87 -4.89 -13.48
N LYS A 159 10.98 -4.15 -12.37
CA LYS A 159 10.90 -4.81 -11.04
C LYS A 159 9.78 -4.32 -10.14
N HIS A 160 9.43 -3.03 -10.20
CA HIS A 160 8.38 -2.46 -9.36
C HIS A 160 7.45 -1.58 -10.19
N THR A 161 6.18 -1.95 -10.26
CA THR A 161 5.15 -1.10 -10.85
C THR A 161 4.95 0.15 -9.99
N THR A 162 4.42 1.24 -10.56
CA THR A 162 4.12 2.46 -9.79
C THR A 162 3.16 2.18 -8.63
N TYR A 163 2.33 1.14 -8.76
CA TYR A 163 1.48 0.62 -7.67
C TYR A 163 2.28 -0.02 -6.54
N ASP A 164 3.33 -0.79 -6.84
CA ASP A 164 4.17 -1.45 -5.83
C ASP A 164 4.90 -0.42 -4.96
N LEU A 165 5.38 0.68 -5.56
CA LEU A 165 5.97 1.78 -4.80
C LEU A 165 4.94 2.57 -4.01
N ALA A 166 3.78 2.86 -4.60
CA ALA A 166 2.71 3.54 -3.88
C ALA A 166 2.26 2.73 -2.64
N LEU A 167 2.18 1.40 -2.77
CA LEU A 167 1.86 0.49 -1.68
C LEU A 167 2.97 0.52 -0.61
N LYS A 168 4.25 0.44 -1.01
CA LYS A 168 5.41 0.52 -0.10
C LYS A 168 5.46 1.85 0.66
N ILE A 169 5.13 2.97 0.01
CA ILE A 169 5.09 4.28 0.69
C ILE A 169 3.88 4.38 1.63
N LEU A 170 2.73 3.83 1.25
CA LEU A 170 1.56 3.77 2.12
C LEU A 170 1.83 2.87 3.34
N GLU A 171 2.51 1.73 3.18
CA GLU A 171 2.95 0.86 4.27
C GLU A 171 3.90 1.57 5.25
N LEU A 172 4.76 2.47 4.76
CA LEU A 172 5.63 3.30 5.60
C LEU A 172 4.85 4.37 6.39
N TYR A 173 3.70 4.82 5.89
CA TYR A 173 2.82 5.82 6.52
C TYR A 173 1.68 5.20 7.36
N VAL A 174 1.43 3.90 7.28
CA VAL A 174 0.49 3.16 8.13
C VAL A 174 1.20 2.74 9.42
N PRO A 175 0.66 3.04 10.62
CA PRO A 175 1.23 2.56 11.87
C PRO A 175 1.14 1.02 12.00
N LYS A 176 2.29 0.38 11.79
CA LYS A 176 2.79 -1.00 12.08
C LYS A 176 1.86 -2.08 12.64
N GLU A 177 1.93 -3.25 12.00
CA GLU A 177 2.14 -4.57 12.65
C GLU A 177 3.28 -5.33 11.94
N GLU A 178 3.91 -6.28 12.64
CA GLU A 178 5.20 -7.03 12.46
C GLU A 178 5.46 -7.60 11.03
N ASP A 179 6.66 -7.88 10.47
CA ASP A 179 7.83 -8.63 10.99
C ASP A 179 9.01 -8.73 9.95
N GLN A 180 10.24 -9.04 10.44
CA GLN A 180 11.26 -9.96 9.85
C GLN A 180 12.23 -9.65 8.65
N SER A 181 13.03 -8.56 8.63
CA SER A 181 14.21 -8.49 7.71
C SER A 181 15.50 -7.79 8.19
N GLN A 182 15.70 -7.60 9.50
CA GLN A 182 16.93 -6.97 10.03
C GLN A 182 18.05 -7.96 10.41
N LYS A 183 18.38 -8.94 9.56
CA LYS A 183 19.50 -9.86 9.86
C LYS A 183 20.80 -9.64 9.09
N ASP A 184 20.81 -8.90 7.99
CA ASP A 184 21.96 -8.97 7.09
C ASP A 184 22.87 -7.73 7.00
N THR A 185 22.66 -6.67 7.78
CA THR A 185 23.46 -5.43 7.62
C THR A 185 24.43 -5.10 8.77
N ILE A 186 24.78 -6.05 9.66
CA ILE A 186 25.72 -5.78 10.78
C ILE A 186 27.09 -6.47 10.59
N LYS A 187 27.30 -7.27 9.54
CA LYS A 187 28.52 -8.09 9.44
C LYS A 187 29.78 -7.36 8.96
N ASP A 188 29.67 -6.23 8.28
CA ASP A 188 30.84 -5.59 7.70
C ASP A 188 31.17 -4.29 8.45
N THR A 189 32.06 -4.42 9.46
CA THR A 189 33.16 -3.49 9.86
C THR A 189 33.53 -3.62 11.35
N ILE A 190 32.76 -4.36 12.19
CA ILE A 190 33.11 -4.62 13.60
C ILE A 190 32.97 -6.11 13.86
N ASN A 191 34.07 -6.80 14.20
CA ASN A 191 34.06 -8.24 14.49
C ASN A 191 33.33 -8.49 15.83
N LEU A 192 32.00 -8.60 15.78
CA LEU A 192 31.15 -8.82 16.93
C LEU A 192 31.17 -10.29 17.32
N SER A 193 31.27 -10.56 18.62
CA SER A 193 31.09 -11.93 19.12
C SER A 193 29.62 -12.36 18.98
N PRO A 194 29.33 -13.68 18.89
CA PRO A 194 27.96 -14.18 18.80
C PRO A 194 27.03 -13.70 19.92
N ASN A 195 27.58 -13.46 21.11
CA ASN A 195 26.82 -12.90 22.22
C ASN A 195 26.48 -11.41 22.02
N GLN A 196 27.37 -10.63 21.40
CA GLN A 196 27.10 -9.23 21.07
C GLN A 196 26.08 -9.10 19.94
N GLU A 197 26.17 -9.97 18.92
CA GLU A 197 25.16 -10.05 17.86
C GLU A 197 23.78 -10.36 18.42
N ARG A 198 23.68 -11.37 19.31
CA ARG A 198 22.41 -11.71 19.98
C ARG A 198 21.88 -10.57 20.84
N ILE A 199 22.74 -9.88 21.59
CA ILE A 199 22.34 -8.72 22.39
C ILE A 199 21.77 -7.61 21.49
N LEU A 200 22.40 -7.32 20.35
CA LEU A 200 21.90 -6.34 19.39
C LEU A 200 20.54 -6.75 18.83
N GLN A 201 20.38 -8.01 18.43
CA GLN A 201 19.09 -8.51 17.92
C GLN A 201 17.96 -8.37 18.94
N GLU A 202 18.22 -8.66 20.21
CA GLU A 202 17.22 -8.51 21.26
C GLU A 202 16.90 -7.05 21.58
N ILE A 203 17.88 -6.14 21.48
CA ILE A 203 17.66 -4.70 21.58
C ILE A 203 16.83 -4.17 20.40
N ILE A 204 17.09 -4.67 19.18
CA ILE A 204 16.32 -4.31 17.98
C ILE A 204 14.87 -4.73 18.11
N LYS A 205 14.62 -5.97 18.55
CA LYS A 205 13.26 -6.49 18.78
C LYS A 205 12.53 -5.70 19.86
N ASN A 206 13.23 -5.33 20.93
CA ASN A 206 12.65 -4.58 22.02
C ASN A 206 13.63 -3.55 22.60
N LYS A 207 13.48 -2.30 22.14
CA LYS A 207 14.27 -1.17 22.63
C LYS A 207 14.13 -0.89 24.13
N TYR A 208 13.07 -1.37 24.77
CA TYR A 208 12.85 -1.23 26.22
C TYR A 208 13.33 -2.45 27.03
N THR A 209 14.15 -3.33 26.43
CA THR A 209 14.69 -4.51 27.11
C THR A 209 15.61 -4.12 28.29
N THR A 210 15.72 -5.00 29.27
CA THR A 210 16.56 -4.81 30.47
C THR A 210 17.72 -5.78 30.49
N VAL A 211 18.73 -5.53 31.34
CA VAL A 211 19.90 -6.40 31.49
C VAL A 211 19.49 -7.82 31.89
N GLU A 212 18.48 -7.96 32.73
CA GLU A 212 17.96 -9.25 33.20
C GLU A 212 17.27 -10.02 32.07
N LYS A 213 16.46 -9.33 31.25
CA LYS A 213 15.81 -9.93 30.07
C LYS A 213 16.83 -10.35 29.01
N LEU A 214 17.84 -9.52 28.76
CA LEU A 214 18.95 -9.86 27.88
C LEU A 214 19.77 -11.04 28.40
N SER A 215 19.98 -11.11 29.72
CA SER A 215 20.68 -12.22 30.38
C SER A 215 19.95 -13.54 30.15
N ALA A 216 18.63 -13.56 30.34
CA ALA A 216 17.79 -14.72 30.08
C ALA A 216 17.76 -15.11 28.59
N ALA A 217 17.64 -14.13 27.68
CA ALA A 217 17.54 -14.38 26.25
C ALA A 217 18.86 -14.87 25.62
N VAL A 218 20.00 -14.34 26.08
CA VAL A 218 21.33 -14.68 25.55
C VAL A 218 21.95 -15.88 26.28
N GLY A 219 21.48 -16.18 27.50
CA GLY A 219 21.96 -17.31 28.30
C GLY A 219 23.30 -17.05 29.01
N ILE A 220 23.62 -15.79 29.32
CA ILE A 220 24.84 -15.41 30.06
C ILE A 220 24.49 -14.47 31.21
N ASN A 221 25.27 -14.48 32.29
CA ASN A 221 24.95 -13.68 33.48
C ASN A 221 24.92 -12.15 33.22
N SER A 222 24.19 -11.43 34.06
CA SER A 222 23.98 -9.98 33.94
C SER A 222 25.27 -9.17 33.90
N ALA A 223 26.32 -9.57 34.61
CA ALA A 223 27.62 -8.90 34.58
C ALA A 223 28.28 -8.97 33.18
N ASN A 224 28.18 -10.14 32.52
CA ASN A 224 28.67 -10.32 31.17
C ASN A 224 27.80 -9.59 30.14
N ILE A 225 26.49 -9.49 30.34
CA ILE A 225 25.60 -8.64 29.52
C ILE A 225 26.05 -7.18 29.61
N GLN A 226 26.25 -6.64 30.82
CA GLN A 226 26.68 -5.25 31.01
C GLN A 226 28.03 -4.98 30.34
N LYS A 227 28.98 -5.92 30.44
CA LYS A 227 30.29 -5.82 29.77
C LYS A 227 30.15 -5.77 28.24
N ASN A 228 29.25 -6.55 27.66
CA ASN A 228 29.00 -6.56 26.21
C ASN A 228 28.24 -5.30 25.76
N ILE A 229 27.22 -4.85 26.50
CA ILE A 229 26.51 -3.58 26.24
C ILE A 229 27.50 -2.41 26.27
N LYS A 230 28.42 -2.38 27.25
CA LYS A 230 29.46 -1.35 27.32
C LYS A 230 30.33 -1.36 26.06
N LYS A 231 30.83 -2.53 25.64
CA LYS A 231 31.62 -2.64 24.40
C LYS A 231 30.86 -2.18 23.16
N LEU A 232 29.58 -2.54 23.04
CA LEU A 232 28.73 -2.11 21.93
C LEU A 232 28.50 -0.59 21.94
N LYS A 233 28.31 -0.01 23.12
CA LYS A 233 28.17 1.45 23.30
C LYS A 233 29.47 2.17 22.96
N ASP A 234 30.61 1.67 23.44
CA ASP A 234 31.94 2.24 23.19
C ASP A 234 32.33 2.14 21.70
N ALA A 235 31.89 1.07 21.03
CA ALA A 235 32.00 0.92 19.58
C ALA A 235 31.04 1.83 18.79
N GLY A 236 30.18 2.58 19.48
CA GLY A 236 29.19 3.46 18.86
C GLY A 236 28.05 2.72 18.16
N LEU A 237 27.79 1.46 18.50
CA LEU A 237 26.75 0.63 17.89
C LEU A 237 25.40 0.74 18.58
N ILE A 238 25.37 1.12 19.86
CA ILE A 238 24.13 1.34 20.60
C ILE A 238 24.23 2.56 21.52
N LYS A 239 23.09 3.17 21.82
CA LYS A 239 22.99 4.27 22.79
C LYS A 239 21.72 4.13 23.62
N HIS A 240 21.81 4.49 24.90
CA HIS A 240 20.65 4.59 25.77
C HIS A 240 20.10 6.02 25.71
N ILE A 241 18.81 6.16 25.43
CA ILE A 241 18.09 7.43 25.33
C ILE A 241 17.10 7.53 26.49
N GLY A 242 17.15 8.64 27.21
CA GLY A 242 16.26 8.92 28.33
C GLY A 242 16.80 8.47 29.70
N PRO A 243 15.98 8.64 30.76
CA PRO A 243 16.37 8.43 32.15
C PRO A 243 16.69 6.96 32.45
N THR A 244 17.54 6.70 33.45
CA THR A 244 17.98 5.34 33.85
C THR A 244 16.82 4.37 34.10
N LYS A 245 15.66 4.88 34.52
CA LYS A 245 14.40 4.13 34.61
C LYS A 245 13.43 4.68 33.58
N GLY A 246 13.09 3.87 32.57
CA GLY A 246 12.12 4.23 31.52
C GLY A 246 12.72 4.78 30.23
N GLY A 247 14.04 4.90 30.14
CA GLY A 247 14.73 5.08 28.85
C GLY A 247 14.74 3.81 28.00
N HIS A 248 15.25 3.94 26.78
CA HIS A 248 15.31 2.85 25.80
C HIS A 248 16.65 2.81 25.08
N TRP A 249 16.99 1.66 24.54
CA TRP A 249 18.18 1.42 23.74
C TRP A 249 17.89 1.64 22.26
N GLU A 250 18.75 2.39 21.59
CA GLU A 250 18.72 2.56 20.14
C GLU A 250 20.00 1.97 19.56
N VAL A 251 19.87 1.22 18.47
CA VAL A 251 21.01 0.80 17.66
C VAL A 251 21.37 1.94 16.74
N ILE A 252 22.63 2.36 16.78
CA ILE A 252 23.15 3.43 15.93
C ILE A 252 23.67 2.76 14.66
N GLN A 253 23.06 3.07 13.52
CA GLN A 253 23.66 2.79 12.22
C GLN A 253 24.69 3.88 11.94
N LYS A 254 25.90 3.48 11.59
CA LYS A 254 26.89 4.38 11.01
C LYS A 254 26.66 4.50 9.51
#